data_AF-A0A9P7RRQ8-F1
#
_entry.id   AF-A0A9P7RRQ8-F1
#
_cell.length_a   1.000
_cell.length_b   1.000
_cell.length_c   1.000
_cell.angle_alpha   90.00
_cell.angle_beta   90.00
_cell.angle_gamma   90.00
#
_symmetry.space_group_name_H-M   'P 1'
#
loop_
_entity.id
_entity.type
_entity.pdbx_description
1 polymer ?
#
loop_
_entity_poly.entity_id
_entity_poly.type
_entity_poly.pdbx_seq_one_letter_code
_entity_poly.pdbx_strand_id
1 'polypeptide(L)'
;MGVLLWRGFTIDNVMNQCFGNEEDFCGKGRQMPVHLGSVDHHFHTISSTLGTQIPHAAGVGFALRRDSARRGENVTACFFGEGAASEGASTIPCPTVFIARNNGFAISTPSTEQ
;
A
#
# COMPACT_ATOMS: atom_id res chain seq x y z
N MET A 1 -2.69 7.46 -2.65
CA MET A 1 -3.68 8.53 -2.86
C MET A 1 -4.75 8.17 -3.89
N GLY A 2 -4.44 7.98 -5.18
CA GLY A 2 -5.48 7.74 -6.22
C GLY A 2 -6.46 6.59 -5.91
N VAL A 3 -5.97 5.46 -5.39
CA VAL A 3 -6.82 4.33 -4.95
C VAL A 3 -7.79 4.74 -3.83
N LEU A 4 -7.34 5.52 -2.86
CA LEU A 4 -8.16 6.00 -1.75
C LEU A 4 -9.24 6.97 -2.24
N LEU A 5 -8.87 7.94 -3.09
CA LEU A 5 -9.82 8.89 -3.66
C LEU A 5 -10.91 8.17 -4.46
N TRP A 6 -10.53 7.17 -5.27
CA TRP A 6 -11.49 6.36 -6.02
C TRP A 6 -12.45 5.57 -5.11
N ARG A 7 -11.99 5.16 -3.92
CA ARG A 7 -12.82 4.48 -2.92
C ARG A 7 -13.70 5.43 -2.09
N GLY A 8 -13.68 6.74 -2.35
CA GLY A 8 -14.50 7.72 -1.64
C GLY A 8 -13.80 8.41 -0.46
N PHE A 9 -12.49 8.22 -0.30
CA PHE A 9 -11.72 8.97 0.69
C PHE A 9 -11.69 10.46 0.29
N THR A 10 -12.19 11.34 1.15
CA THR A 10 -12.35 12.76 0.82
C THR A 10 -11.02 13.49 0.77
N ILE A 11 -11.00 14.62 0.04
CA ILE A 11 -9.85 15.53 0.03
C ILE A 11 -9.58 16.09 1.43
N ASP A 12 -10.63 16.37 2.20
CA ASP A 12 -10.49 16.82 3.59
C ASP A 12 -9.71 15.80 4.42
N ASN A 13 -10.03 14.50 4.31
CA ASN A 13 -9.28 13.46 5.02
C ASN A 13 -7.80 13.39 4.58
N VAL A 14 -7.50 13.64 3.30
CA VAL A 14 -6.11 13.73 2.82
C VAL A 14 -5.40 14.91 3.46
N MET A 15 -6.04 16.08 3.48
CA MET A 15 -5.47 17.29 4.08
C MET A 15 -5.27 17.11 5.59
N ASN A 16 -6.25 16.53 6.29
CA ASN A 16 -6.19 16.25 7.71
C ASN A 16 -4.96 15.41 8.08
N GLN A 17 -4.67 14.36 7.30
CA GLN A 17 -3.45 13.56 7.48
C GLN A 17 -2.18 14.36 7.17
N CYS A 18 -2.16 15.16 6.09
CA CYS A 18 -1.01 15.97 5.72
C CYS A 18 -0.66 17.06 6.74
N PHE A 19 -1.68 17.66 7.38
CA PHE A 19 -1.49 18.65 8.45
C PHE A 19 -1.31 18.02 9.83
N GLY A 20 -1.64 16.73 9.98
CA GLY A 20 -1.58 16.02 11.26
C GLY A 20 -2.51 16.62 12.32
N ASN A 21 -3.70 17.07 11.90
CA ASN A 21 -4.67 17.69 12.79
C ASN A 21 -5.51 16.63 13.56
N GLU A 22 -6.44 17.10 14.39
CA GLU A 22 -7.30 16.24 15.22
C GLU A 22 -8.18 15.28 14.39
N GLU A 23 -8.50 15.66 13.15
CA GLU A 23 -9.32 14.88 12.24
C GLU A 23 -8.53 13.79 11.47
N ASP A 24 -7.21 13.66 11.72
CA ASP A 24 -6.42 12.51 11.26
C ASP A 24 -6.72 11.27 12.12
N PHE A 25 -7.86 10.64 11.89
CA PHE A 25 -8.32 9.50 12.70
C PHE A 25 -7.39 8.28 12.64
N CYS A 26 -6.71 8.06 11.52
CA CYS A 26 -5.85 6.88 11.31
C CYS A 26 -4.41 7.13 11.77
N GLY A 27 -3.81 8.25 11.37
CA GLY A 27 -2.42 8.59 11.68
C GLY A 27 -2.24 9.32 13.01
N LYS A 28 -3.28 10.02 13.50
CA LYS A 28 -3.27 10.87 14.70
C LYS A 28 -2.11 11.87 14.71
N GLY A 29 -1.71 12.36 13.54
CA GLY A 29 -0.57 13.27 13.36
C GLY A 29 0.80 12.64 13.64
N ARG A 30 0.91 11.31 13.75
CA ARG A 30 2.17 10.62 14.11
C ARG A 30 3.02 10.22 12.91
N GLN A 31 2.46 10.28 11.71
CA GLN A 31 3.10 9.88 10.47
C GLN A 31 3.44 11.09 9.62
N MET A 32 4.45 10.96 8.75
CA MET A 32 4.78 12.02 7.81
C MET A 32 3.60 12.30 6.85
N PRO A 33 3.51 13.51 6.28
CA PRO A 33 2.50 13.80 5.26
C PRO A 33 2.53 12.77 4.12
N VAL A 34 1.36 12.45 3.57
CA VAL A 34 1.16 11.43 2.51
C VAL A 34 1.27 9.97 3.00
N HIS A 35 1.52 9.72 4.28
CA HIS A 35 1.40 8.39 4.89
C HIS A 35 -0.05 8.02 5.20
N LEU A 36 -0.88 8.00 4.16
CA LEU A 36 -2.31 7.76 4.26
C LEU A 36 -2.60 6.32 4.69
N GLY A 37 -3.67 6.14 5.46
CA GLY A 37 -4.21 4.85 5.89
C GLY A 37 -5.71 4.94 6.12
N SER A 38 -6.45 3.86 5.87
CA SER A 38 -7.87 3.81 6.19
C SER A 38 -8.38 2.37 6.29
N VAL A 39 -8.89 2.01 7.47
CA VAL A 39 -9.47 0.68 7.72
C VAL A 39 -10.78 0.51 6.94
N ASP A 40 -11.64 1.54 6.97
CA ASP A 40 -12.95 1.54 6.31
C ASP A 40 -12.84 1.35 4.79
N HIS A 41 -11.76 1.86 4.20
CA HIS A 41 -11.50 1.74 2.77
C HIS A 41 -10.56 0.56 2.45
N HIS A 42 -10.29 -0.34 3.40
CA HIS A 42 -9.39 -1.49 3.27
C HIS A 42 -8.03 -1.12 2.67
N PHE A 43 -7.41 -0.09 3.24
CA PHE A 43 -6.14 0.48 2.80
C PHE A 43 -5.15 0.52 3.97
N HIS A 44 -4.09 -0.27 3.88
CA HIS A 44 -3.04 -0.31 4.89
C HIS A 44 -2.28 1.02 4.93
N THR A 45 -1.97 1.48 6.15
CA THR A 45 -1.19 2.70 6.36
C THR A 45 0.18 2.59 5.72
N ILE A 46 0.57 3.62 4.96
CA ILE A 46 1.86 3.68 4.28
C ILE A 46 3.00 3.89 5.29
N SER A 47 4.15 3.26 5.01
CA SER A 47 5.43 3.46 5.70
C SER A 47 6.50 3.89 4.68
N SER A 48 7.51 4.63 5.12
CA SER A 48 8.60 5.12 4.26
C SER A 48 9.50 4.00 3.74
N THR A 49 9.62 2.91 4.50
CA THR A 49 10.53 1.81 4.20
C THR A 49 10.05 1.06 2.95
N LEU A 50 10.73 1.30 1.84
CA LEU A 50 10.40 0.67 0.56
C LEU A 50 10.53 -0.87 0.64
N GLY A 51 9.77 -1.57 -0.18
CA GLY A 51 9.79 -3.04 -0.28
C GLY A 51 9.11 -3.77 0.88
N THR A 52 9.08 -3.20 2.09
CA THR A 52 8.55 -3.87 3.29
C THR A 52 7.10 -4.33 3.17
N GLN A 53 6.27 -3.64 2.39
CA GLN A 53 4.87 -4.01 2.18
C GLN A 53 4.67 -5.22 1.26
N ILE A 54 5.66 -5.59 0.45
CA ILE A 54 5.59 -6.71 -0.51
C ILE A 54 5.37 -8.05 0.21
N PRO A 55 6.22 -8.47 1.18
CA PRO A 55 5.99 -9.70 1.92
C PRO A 55 4.74 -9.63 2.82
N HIS A 56 4.42 -8.46 3.37
CA HIS A 56 3.18 -8.27 4.13
C HIS A 56 1.94 -8.54 3.26
N ALA A 57 1.93 -8.05 2.02
CA ALA A 57 0.81 -8.27 1.10
C ALA A 57 0.65 -9.75 0.71
N ALA A 58 1.76 -10.49 0.55
CA ALA A 58 1.71 -11.94 0.37
C ALA A 58 1.09 -12.64 1.60
N GLY A 59 1.48 -12.22 2.81
CA GLY A 59 0.91 -12.71 4.06
C GLY A 59 -0.59 -12.43 4.18
N VAL A 60 -1.04 -11.23 3.83
CA VAL A 60 -2.47 -10.89 3.80
C VAL A 60 -3.21 -11.73 2.77
N GLY A 61 -2.67 -11.92 1.56
CA GLY A 61 -3.27 -12.81 0.56
C GLY A 61 -3.39 -14.24 1.08
N PHE A 62 -2.36 -14.77 1.73
CA PHE A 62 -2.39 -16.08 2.34
C PHE A 62 -3.47 -16.20 3.44
N ALA A 63 -3.65 -15.15 4.26
CA ALA A 63 -4.72 -15.09 5.24
C ALA A 63 -6.10 -15.08 4.57
N LEU A 64 -6.31 -14.28 3.52
CA LEU A 64 -7.56 -14.25 2.75
C LEU A 64 -7.90 -15.61 2.13
N ARG A 65 -6.88 -16.38 1.70
CA ARG A 65 -7.07 -17.75 1.20
C ARG A 65 -7.56 -18.71 2.29
N ARG A 66 -7.20 -18.48 3.55
CA ARG A 66 -7.58 -19.32 4.69
C ARG A 66 -8.90 -18.90 5.33
N ASP A 67 -9.30 -17.65 5.17
CA ASP A 67 -10.56 -17.11 5.68
C ASP A 67 -11.75 -17.64 4.86
N SER A 68 -12.57 -18.50 5.47
CA SER A 68 -13.73 -19.12 4.81
C SER A 68 -14.77 -18.11 4.32
N ALA A 69 -14.89 -16.94 4.95
CA ALA A 69 -15.86 -15.92 4.57
C ALA A 69 -15.37 -15.04 3.41
N ARG A 70 -14.06 -15.03 3.13
CA ARG A 70 -13.45 -14.13 2.15
C ARG A 70 -12.73 -14.87 1.02
N ARG A 71 -12.54 -16.18 1.17
CA ARG A 71 -11.84 -17.04 0.22
C ARG A 71 -12.56 -17.07 -1.13
N GLY A 72 -11.87 -16.61 -2.17
CA GLY A 72 -12.39 -16.57 -3.54
C GLY A 72 -13.10 -15.27 -3.90
N GLU A 73 -13.37 -14.39 -2.93
CA GLU A 73 -14.05 -13.11 -3.16
C GLU A 73 -13.11 -11.92 -3.03
N ASN A 74 -12.07 -12.04 -2.19
CA ASN A 74 -11.13 -10.97 -1.90
C ASN A 74 -9.73 -11.30 -2.39
N VAL A 75 -9.03 -10.27 -2.87
CA VAL A 75 -7.61 -10.32 -3.23
C VAL A 75 -6.86 -9.19 -2.56
N THR A 76 -5.58 -9.41 -2.27
CA THR A 76 -4.68 -8.34 -1.81
C THR A 76 -4.07 -7.66 -3.03
N ALA A 77 -4.01 -6.33 -3.04
CA ALA A 77 -3.28 -5.58 -4.07
C ALA A 77 -2.07 -4.88 -3.43
N CYS A 78 -0.88 -5.06 -4.02
CA CYS A 78 0.37 -4.47 -3.55
C CYS A 78 0.96 -3.57 -4.63
N PHE A 79 1.04 -2.28 -4.35
CA PHE A 79 1.68 -1.31 -5.24
C PHE A 79 3.12 -1.06 -4.80
N PHE A 80 4.04 -1.04 -5.76
CA PHE A 80 5.45 -0.71 -5.54
C PHE A 80 6.06 -0.09 -6.79
N GLY A 81 7.14 0.68 -6.62
CA GLY A 81 7.95 1.19 -7.73
C GLY A 81 8.92 0.13 -8.23
N GLU A 82 9.44 0.29 -9.44
CA GLU A 82 10.41 -0.65 -10.02
C GLU A 82 11.70 -0.75 -9.19
N GLY A 83 12.17 0.35 -8.59
CA GLY A 83 13.34 0.33 -7.69
C GLY A 83 13.11 -0.42 -6.37
N ALA A 84 11.86 -0.70 -6.01
CA ALA A 84 11.51 -1.53 -4.85
C ALA A 84 11.21 -2.98 -5.23
N ALA A 85 11.20 -3.32 -6.53
CA ALA A 85 10.87 -4.66 -7.02
C ALA A 85 11.97 -5.71 -6.71
N SER A 86 13.21 -5.25 -6.45
CA SER A 86 14.34 -6.11 -6.08
C SER A 86 14.19 -6.72 -4.68
N GLU A 87 13.27 -6.21 -3.87
CA GLU A 87 12.96 -6.68 -2.51
C GLU A 87 11.92 -7.82 -2.55
N GLY A 88 12.35 -9.02 -2.96
CA GLY A 88 11.78 -10.34 -2.66
C GLY A 88 10.27 -10.61 -2.84
N ALA A 89 9.92 -11.51 -3.77
CA ALA A 89 8.57 -12.09 -3.91
C ALA A 89 8.38 -13.38 -3.08
N SER A 90 7.15 -13.64 -2.62
CA SER A 90 6.80 -14.85 -1.86
C SER A 90 6.69 -16.09 -2.75
N THR A 91 7.18 -17.23 -2.27
CA THR A 91 7.07 -18.55 -2.94
C THR A 91 5.72 -19.25 -2.71
N ILE A 92 4.85 -18.67 -1.87
CA ILE A 92 3.60 -19.30 -1.45
C ILE A 92 2.46 -18.84 -2.37
N PRO A 93 1.65 -19.77 -2.94
CA PRO A 93 0.49 -19.39 -3.72
C PRO A 93 -0.53 -18.64 -2.85
N CYS A 94 -0.66 -17.34 -3.08
CA CYS A 94 -1.56 -16.45 -2.38
C CYS A 94 -2.32 -15.56 -3.39
N PRO A 95 -3.60 -15.23 -3.14
CA PRO A 95 -4.39 -14.30 -3.93
C PRO A 95 -3.90 -12.85 -3.73
N THR A 96 -2.70 -12.56 -4.22
CA THR A 96 -2.07 -11.25 -4.17
C THR A 96 -1.69 -10.78 -5.57
N VAL A 97 -2.17 -9.60 -5.95
CA VAL A 97 -1.83 -8.92 -7.20
C VAL A 97 -0.71 -7.92 -6.91
N PHE A 98 0.45 -8.17 -7.52
CA PHE A 98 1.61 -7.29 -7.45
C PHE A 98 1.60 -6.31 -8.62
N ILE A 99 1.51 -5.01 -8.30
CA ILE A 99 1.39 -3.92 -9.27
C ILE A 99 2.66 -3.08 -9.22
N ALA A 100 3.61 -3.43 -10.08
CA ALA A 100 4.83 -2.67 -10.29
C ALA A 100 4.51 -1.44 -11.17
N ARG A 101 4.81 -0.25 -10.65
CA ARG A 101 4.76 1.00 -11.43
C ARG A 101 6.18 1.33 -11.85
N ASN A 102 6.49 1.12 -13.13
CA ASN A 102 7.76 1.52 -13.70
C ASN A 102 7.59 2.88 -14.39
N ASN A 103 8.14 3.93 -13.80
CA ASN A 103 8.17 5.28 -14.38
C ASN A 103 9.56 5.64 -14.95
N GLY A 104 10.49 4.69 -14.97
CA GLY A 104 11.85 4.84 -15.49
C GLY A 104 12.88 5.38 -14.49
N PHE A 105 12.49 5.77 -13.26
CA PHE A 105 13.39 6.40 -12.29
C PHE A 105 13.03 6.15 -10.83
N ALA A 106 14.04 5.82 -10.02
CA ALA A 106 13.98 5.92 -8.56
C ALA A 106 14.78 7.14 -8.07
N ILE A 107 14.08 8.24 -7.79
CA ILE A 107 14.65 9.54 -7.37
C ILE A 107 15.60 10.13 -8.44
N SER A 108 16.85 9.69 -8.48
CA SER A 108 17.88 10.09 -9.45
C SER A 108 18.43 8.93 -10.27
N THR A 109 18.14 7.69 -9.89
CA THR A 109 18.67 6.49 -10.53
C THR A 109 17.75 6.07 -11.69
N PRO A 110 18.24 6.05 -12.94
CA PRO A 110 17.46 5.57 -14.07
C PRO A 110 17.28 4.05 -14.00
N SER A 111 16.23 3.54 -14.64
CA SER A 111 15.91 2.10 -14.65
C SER A 111 16.98 1.19 -15.27
N THR A 112 17.92 1.74 -16.04
CA THR A 112 19.09 1.00 -16.56
C THR A 112 20.15 0.73 -15.49
N GLU A 113 20.07 1.38 -14.34
CA GLU A 113 21.04 1.30 -13.22
C GLU A 113 20.38 0.82 -11.92
N GLN A 114 19.21 0.20 -11.99
CA GLN A 114 18.45 -0.33 -10.85
C GLN A 114 18.75 -1.79 -10.52
#